data_AF-A0A7X7RQT2-F1
#
_entry.id   AF-A0A7X7RQT2-F1
#
_cell.length_a   1.000
_cell.length_b   1.000
_cell.length_c   1.000
_cell.angle_alpha   90.00
_cell.angle_beta   90.00
_cell.angle_gamma   90.00
#
_symmetry.space_group_name_H-M   'P 1'
#
loop_
_entity.id
_entity.type
_entity.pdbx_description
1 polymer ?
#
loop_
_entity_poly.entity_id
_entity_poly.type
_entity_poly.pdbx_seq_one_letter_code
_entity_poly.pdbx_strand_id
1 'polypeptide(L)'
;VPEPELSVTRVEEVYYEEEYNADIQYVDNDDWYTTDTKVLQEPTSGFRKVVADINYRNDEEVSQDLVFEDIVMAAVPKIVERGTKTPPTYLKPISGGRLSSPFGRRSAPTKGASTYHKGVDWATAIGTSVCASSGGVVTKAGWGSGYGYVVYIRHPDGKETRYGHLSKVLVKSGQSVKQGQKIALSGNTGRSTGPHLHFEIIVNGTHANPMTYLH
;
A
#
# COMPACT_ATOMS: atom_id res chain seq x y z
N VAL A 1 -2.92 -41.89 -40.47
CA VAL A 1 -4.19 -41.15 -40.70
C VAL A 1 -4.80 -40.97 -39.31
N PRO A 2 -5.12 -39.76 -38.84
CA PRO A 2 -5.83 -39.64 -37.58
C PRO A 2 -7.22 -40.26 -37.76
N GLU A 3 -7.63 -41.11 -36.82
CA GLU A 3 -8.99 -41.66 -36.82
C GLU A 3 -10.00 -40.52 -36.61
N PRO A 4 -11.15 -40.55 -37.31
CA PRO A 4 -12.20 -39.57 -37.06
C PRO A 4 -12.79 -39.81 -35.67
N GLU A 5 -12.76 -38.79 -34.80
CA GLU A 5 -13.57 -38.80 -33.59
C GLU A 5 -15.04 -38.74 -33.98
N LEU A 6 -15.78 -39.81 -33.70
CA LEU A 6 -17.23 -39.79 -33.67
C LEU A 6 -17.67 -39.24 -32.32
N SER A 7 -18.47 -38.18 -32.32
CA SER A 7 -19.12 -37.70 -31.10
C SER A 7 -20.61 -37.48 -31.31
N VAL A 8 -21.40 -37.91 -30.34
CA VAL A 8 -22.85 -37.68 -30.28
C VAL A 8 -23.08 -36.41 -29.47
N THR A 9 -23.97 -35.53 -29.96
CA THR A 9 -24.44 -34.36 -29.20
C THR A 9 -25.92 -34.49 -28.89
N ARG A 10 -26.33 -34.02 -27.71
CA ARG A 10 -27.72 -34.02 -27.24
C ARG A 10 -27.99 -32.72 -26.50
N VAL A 11 -29.19 -32.16 -26.66
CA VAL A 11 -29.66 -31.01 -25.88
C VAL A 11 -30.86 -31.47 -25.05
N GLU A 12 -30.87 -31.15 -23.76
CA GLU A 12 -32.00 -31.41 -22.87
C GLU A 12 -32.46 -30.09 -22.24
N GLU A 13 -33.74 -29.76 -22.43
CA GLU A 13 -34.38 -28.62 -21.76
C GLU A 13 -34.79 -29.04 -20.35
N VAL A 14 -34.27 -28.36 -19.33
CA VAL A 14 -34.54 -28.63 -17.92
C VAL A 14 -35.21 -27.45 -17.24
N TYR A 15 -36.03 -27.77 -16.24
CA TYR A 15 -36.79 -26.82 -15.43
C TYR A 15 -36.42 -27.02 -13.97
N TYR A 16 -35.90 -25.99 -13.32
CA TYR A 16 -35.54 -26.06 -11.91
C TYR A 16 -35.62 -24.69 -11.24
N GLU A 17 -35.60 -24.69 -9.90
CA GLU A 17 -35.57 -23.47 -9.10
C GLU A 17 -34.24 -23.39 -8.36
N GLU A 18 -33.69 -22.18 -8.23
CA GLU A 18 -32.43 -21.98 -7.54
C GLU A 18 -32.36 -20.63 -6.80
N GLU A 19 -31.49 -20.59 -5.80
CA GLU A 19 -31.02 -19.33 -5.22
C GLU A 19 -29.96 -18.72 -6.12
N TYR A 20 -29.99 -17.39 -6.25
CA TYR A 20 -28.95 -16.66 -6.99
C TYR A 20 -28.49 -15.43 -6.23
N ASN A 21 -27.25 -15.02 -6.45
CA ASN A 21 -26.67 -13.83 -5.82
C ASN A 21 -26.54 -12.71 -6.84
N ALA A 22 -26.76 -11.47 -6.40
CA ALA A 22 -26.43 -10.30 -7.19
C ALA A 22 -24.93 -9.98 -7.07
N ASP A 23 -24.37 -9.41 -8.14
CA ASP A 23 -22.99 -8.92 -8.13
C ASP A 23 -22.79 -7.81 -7.09
N ILE A 24 -21.57 -7.73 -6.57
CA ILE A 24 -21.18 -6.66 -5.64
C ILE A 24 -21.21 -5.33 -6.39
N GLN A 25 -21.88 -4.35 -5.82
CA GLN A 25 -21.89 -2.98 -6.31
C GLN A 25 -20.91 -2.13 -5.50
N TYR A 26 -20.10 -1.33 -6.20
CA TYR A 26 -19.15 -0.43 -5.57
C TYR A 26 -19.61 1.02 -5.65
N VAL A 27 -19.45 1.74 -4.54
CA VAL A 27 -19.57 3.19 -4.48
C VAL A 27 -18.19 3.76 -4.24
N ASP A 28 -17.73 4.64 -5.12
CA ASP A 28 -16.40 5.22 -5.02
C ASP A 28 -16.38 6.39 -4.01
N ASN A 29 -15.32 6.44 -3.21
CA ASN A 29 -15.04 7.51 -2.25
C ASN A 29 -13.64 8.10 -2.52
N ASP A 30 -13.60 9.32 -3.03
CA ASP A 30 -12.34 9.97 -3.44
C ASP A 30 -11.49 10.49 -2.28
N ASP A 31 -12.04 10.54 -1.07
CA ASP A 31 -11.31 10.95 0.13
C ASP A 31 -10.52 9.79 0.76
N TRP A 32 -10.89 8.55 0.43
CA TRP A 32 -10.36 7.33 1.05
C TRP A 32 -9.28 6.67 0.21
N TYR A 33 -8.36 5.98 0.88
CA TYR A 33 -7.36 5.20 0.19
C TYR A 33 -7.96 3.92 -0.41
N THR A 34 -7.38 3.41 -1.49
CA THR A 34 -7.81 2.14 -2.12
C THR A 34 -7.74 0.93 -1.19
N THR A 35 -7.09 1.06 -0.03
CA THR A 35 -7.04 0.06 1.04
C THR A 35 -8.25 0.11 1.98
N ASP A 36 -9.02 1.19 1.94
CA ASP A 36 -10.14 1.45 2.84
C ASP A 36 -11.45 1.08 2.15
N THR A 37 -12.29 0.32 2.86
CA THR A 37 -13.62 -0.07 2.38
C THR A 37 -14.62 -0.07 3.53
N LYS A 38 -15.89 0.11 3.19
CA LYS A 38 -17.00 0.02 4.13
C LYS A 38 -18.19 -0.65 3.45
N VAL A 39 -18.75 -1.66 4.11
CA VAL A 39 -20.00 -2.26 3.66
C VAL A 39 -21.14 -1.32 4.02
N LEU A 40 -21.91 -0.89 3.01
CA LEU A 40 -23.10 -0.06 3.17
C LEU A 40 -24.38 -0.90 3.23
N GLN A 41 -24.37 -2.06 2.57
CA GLN A 41 -25.49 -2.99 2.53
C GLN A 41 -24.97 -4.42 2.45
N GLU A 42 -25.50 -5.30 3.30
CA GLU A 42 -25.24 -6.74 3.20
C GLU A 42 -26.11 -7.38 2.11
N PRO A 43 -25.60 -8.41 1.41
CA PRO A 43 -26.35 -9.06 0.36
C PRO A 43 -27.47 -9.94 0.93
N THR A 44 -28.45 -10.25 0.09
CA THR A 44 -29.45 -11.31 0.34
C THR A 44 -29.68 -12.08 -0.95
N SER A 45 -29.64 -13.41 -0.88
CA SER A 45 -29.91 -14.27 -2.03
C SER A 45 -31.32 -13.99 -2.58
N GLY A 46 -31.42 -13.95 -3.90
CA GLY A 46 -32.68 -14.02 -4.62
C GLY A 46 -33.08 -15.45 -4.89
N PHE A 47 -34.25 -15.63 -5.47
CA PHE A 47 -34.78 -16.92 -5.91
C PHE A 47 -35.35 -16.77 -7.31
N ARG A 48 -34.98 -17.69 -8.21
CA ARG A 48 -35.45 -17.68 -9.60
C ARG A 48 -35.83 -19.08 -10.07
N LYS A 49 -36.77 -19.13 -11.02
CA LYS A 49 -37.06 -20.32 -11.82
C LYS A 49 -36.29 -20.23 -13.11
N VAL A 50 -35.65 -21.31 -13.50
CA VAL A 50 -34.79 -21.39 -14.68
C VAL A 50 -35.32 -22.44 -15.64
N VAL A 51 -35.34 -22.09 -16.92
CA VAL A 51 -35.36 -23.02 -18.04
C VAL A 51 -34.01 -22.94 -18.72
N ALA A 52 -33.31 -24.05 -18.83
CA ALA A 52 -32.00 -24.10 -19.45
C ALA A 52 -31.88 -25.28 -20.40
N ASP A 53 -31.15 -25.08 -21.50
CA ASP A 53 -30.75 -26.13 -22.41
C ASP A 53 -29.38 -26.65 -21.98
N ILE A 54 -29.34 -27.90 -21.54
CA ILE A 54 -28.09 -28.60 -21.20
C ILE A 54 -27.61 -29.34 -22.44
N ASN A 55 -26.45 -28.95 -22.93
CA ASN A 55 -25.78 -29.54 -24.08
C ASN A 55 -24.81 -30.63 -23.60
N TYR A 56 -24.94 -31.83 -24.16
CA TYR A 56 -24.09 -32.98 -23.90
C TYR A 56 -23.26 -33.35 -25.12
N ARG A 57 -22.04 -33.86 -24.90
CA ARG A 57 -21.21 -34.53 -25.90
C ARG A 57 -20.71 -35.85 -25.31
N ASN A 58 -21.06 -36.97 -25.95
CA ASN A 58 -20.73 -38.32 -25.46
C ASN A 58 -21.15 -38.53 -23.98
N ASP A 59 -22.39 -38.13 -23.66
CA ASP A 59 -23.00 -38.21 -22.33
C ASP A 59 -22.38 -37.33 -21.22
N GLU A 60 -21.34 -36.55 -21.54
CA GLU A 60 -20.81 -35.52 -20.66
C GLU A 60 -21.46 -34.17 -20.95
N GLU A 61 -21.86 -33.44 -19.91
CA GLU A 61 -22.35 -32.07 -20.04
C GLU A 61 -21.21 -31.14 -20.48
N VAL A 62 -21.45 -30.37 -21.54
CA VAL A 62 -20.47 -29.48 -22.16
C VAL A 62 -20.79 -28.02 -21.92
N SER A 63 -22.06 -27.64 -22.01
CA SER A 63 -22.51 -26.27 -21.77
C SER A 63 -23.97 -26.23 -21.34
N GLN A 64 -24.30 -25.19 -20.58
CA GLN A 64 -25.66 -24.88 -20.19
C GLN A 64 -26.00 -23.49 -20.73
N ASP A 65 -27.06 -23.39 -21.50
CA ASP A 65 -27.57 -22.13 -22.06
C ASP A 65 -28.87 -21.76 -21.35
N LEU A 66 -28.93 -20.55 -20.78
CA LEU A 66 -30.14 -20.05 -20.12
C LEU A 66 -31.18 -19.67 -21.18
N VAL A 67 -32.29 -20.40 -21.24
CA VAL A 67 -33.39 -20.17 -22.18
C VAL A 67 -34.35 -19.12 -21.62
N PHE A 68 -34.71 -19.27 -20.34
CA PHE A 68 -35.64 -18.39 -19.66
C PHE A 68 -35.34 -18.31 -18.16
N GLU A 69 -35.56 -17.15 -17.57
CA GLU A 69 -35.61 -16.99 -16.12
C GLU A 69 -36.85 -16.20 -15.69
N ASP A 70 -37.42 -16.61 -14.56
CA ASP A 70 -38.47 -15.87 -13.84
C ASP A 70 -37.99 -15.59 -12.42
N ILE A 71 -37.81 -14.30 -12.11
CA ILE A 71 -37.31 -13.85 -10.81
C ILE A 71 -38.47 -13.82 -9.83
N VAL A 72 -38.52 -14.81 -8.94
CA VAL A 72 -39.54 -14.93 -7.89
C VAL A 72 -39.24 -13.97 -6.74
N MET A 73 -37.96 -13.87 -6.36
CA MET A 73 -37.48 -12.91 -5.36
C MET A 73 -36.16 -12.34 -5.85
N ALA A 74 -36.10 -11.02 -6.01
CA ALA A 74 -34.89 -10.36 -6.49
C ALA A 74 -33.77 -10.45 -5.44
N ALA A 75 -32.57 -10.83 -5.88
CA ALA A 75 -31.37 -10.76 -5.05
C ALA A 75 -31.04 -9.31 -4.69
N VAL A 76 -30.60 -9.09 -3.45
CA VAL A 76 -30.13 -7.79 -2.97
C VAL A 76 -28.60 -7.78 -3.02
N PRO A 77 -27.97 -6.85 -3.76
CA PRO A 77 -26.52 -6.81 -3.88
C PRO A 77 -25.85 -6.34 -2.60
N LYS A 78 -24.63 -6.82 -2.36
CA LYS A 78 -23.73 -6.21 -1.40
C LYS A 78 -23.27 -4.86 -1.96
N ILE A 79 -23.46 -3.79 -1.20
CA ILE A 79 -22.95 -2.46 -1.58
C ILE A 79 -21.72 -2.16 -0.73
N VAL A 80 -20.59 -1.93 -1.39
CA VAL A 80 -19.31 -1.61 -0.75
C VAL A 80 -18.85 -0.23 -1.20
N GLU A 81 -18.73 0.68 -0.25
CA GLU A 81 -18.01 1.93 -0.45
C GLU A 81 -16.50 1.65 -0.43
N ARG A 82 -15.76 2.12 -1.43
CA ARG A 82 -14.31 1.89 -1.55
C ARG A 82 -13.56 3.19 -1.83
N GLY A 83 -12.35 3.31 -1.29
CA GLY A 83 -11.48 4.43 -1.63
C GLY A 83 -10.91 4.35 -3.05
N THR A 84 -10.68 5.49 -3.68
CA THR A 84 -10.04 5.58 -5.01
C THR A 84 -8.63 6.16 -4.96
N LYS A 85 -8.23 6.76 -3.84
CA LYS A 85 -6.93 7.42 -3.68
C LYS A 85 -5.83 6.39 -3.51
N THR A 86 -4.80 6.41 -4.36
CA THR A 86 -3.66 5.52 -4.19
C THR A 86 -2.87 5.90 -2.92
N PRO A 87 -2.58 4.95 -2.00
CA PRO A 87 -1.73 5.19 -0.87
C PRO A 87 -0.33 5.69 -1.29
N PRO A 88 0.27 6.63 -0.55
CA PRO A 88 1.64 7.04 -0.81
C PRO A 88 2.60 5.89 -0.53
N THR A 89 3.63 5.80 -1.37
CA THR A 89 4.75 4.88 -1.16
C THR A 89 5.95 5.64 -0.56
N TYR A 90 6.98 4.91 -0.10
CA TYR A 90 8.18 5.49 0.52
C TYR A 90 9.47 5.03 -0.16
N LEU A 91 10.21 5.94 -0.78
CA LEU A 91 11.49 5.64 -1.42
C LEU A 91 12.64 5.70 -0.42
N LYS A 92 13.70 4.92 -0.66
CA LYS A 92 14.97 5.14 0.05
C LYS A 92 15.44 6.59 -0.19
N PRO A 93 15.72 7.38 0.87
CA PRO A 93 15.92 8.82 0.74
C PRO A 93 17.30 9.24 0.21
N ILE A 94 18.18 8.29 -0.09
CA ILE A 94 19.49 8.54 -0.71
C ILE A 94 19.77 7.47 -1.77
N SER A 95 20.51 7.86 -2.80
CA SER A 95 21.12 6.90 -3.73
C SER A 95 22.39 6.30 -3.12
N GLY A 96 22.55 4.98 -3.23
CA GLY A 96 23.66 4.27 -2.60
C GLY A 96 23.60 4.28 -1.07
N GLY A 97 24.75 4.34 -0.42
CA GLY A 97 24.87 4.30 1.04
C GLY A 97 24.65 2.89 1.62
N ARG A 98 25.61 2.44 2.45
CA ARG A 98 25.56 1.14 3.11
C ARG A 98 24.73 1.24 4.38
N LEU A 99 23.78 0.33 4.59
CA LEU A 99 23.06 0.22 5.86
C LEU A 99 24.08 -0.09 6.97
N SER A 100 24.36 0.89 7.82
CA SER A 100 25.36 0.79 8.89
C SER A 100 24.75 0.51 10.25
N SER A 101 23.51 0.94 10.49
CA SER A 101 22.78 0.62 11.71
C SER A 101 21.30 0.37 11.41
N PRO A 102 20.76 -0.83 11.73
CA PRO A 102 19.34 -1.12 11.55
C PRO A 102 18.50 -0.49 12.68
N PHE A 103 17.18 -0.50 12.49
CA PHE A 103 16.19 -0.14 13.51
C PHE A 103 16.17 -1.16 14.66
N GLY A 104 15.92 -0.70 15.89
CA GLY A 104 15.66 -1.55 17.05
C GLY A 104 16.79 -1.58 18.10
N ARG A 105 16.81 -2.65 18.92
CA ARG A 105 17.78 -2.79 20.03
C ARG A 105 19.20 -2.98 19.50
N ARG A 106 20.15 -2.30 20.14
CA ARG A 106 21.60 -2.43 19.88
C ARG A 106 22.26 -3.11 21.06
N SER A 107 23.05 -4.15 20.79
CA SER A 107 23.75 -4.95 21.80
C SER A 107 24.91 -4.19 22.45
N ALA A 108 25.67 -3.42 21.67
CA ALA A 108 26.79 -2.62 22.15
C ALA A 108 26.85 -1.26 21.42
N PRO A 109 25.99 -0.28 21.79
CA PRO A 109 26.04 1.04 21.19
C PRO A 109 27.34 1.78 21.58
N THR A 110 27.85 2.59 20.66
CA THR A 110 28.95 3.51 20.95
C THR A 110 28.57 4.50 22.06
N LYS A 111 29.56 4.98 22.82
CA LYS A 111 29.33 5.89 23.96
C LYS A 111 28.52 7.12 23.53
N GLY A 112 27.37 7.34 24.16
CA GLY A 112 26.45 8.44 23.85
C GLY A 112 25.35 8.11 22.83
N ALA A 113 25.38 6.93 22.23
CA ALA A 113 24.34 6.44 21.35
C ALA A 113 23.27 5.64 22.14
N SER A 114 22.00 5.77 21.75
CA SER A 114 20.87 5.09 22.40
C SER A 114 20.98 3.55 22.33
N THR A 115 20.53 2.83 23.36
CA THR A 115 20.40 1.36 23.30
C THR A 115 19.27 0.90 22.38
N TYR A 116 18.33 1.79 22.05
CA TYR A 116 17.27 1.55 21.07
C TYR A 116 17.35 2.58 19.94
N HIS A 117 17.58 2.11 18.73
CA HIS A 117 17.70 2.92 17.53
C HIS A 117 16.32 3.11 16.89
N LYS A 118 15.88 4.38 16.80
CA LYS A 118 14.53 4.78 16.36
C LYS A 118 14.37 4.92 14.85
N GLY A 119 15.42 4.61 14.10
CA GLY A 119 15.48 4.74 12.65
C GLY A 119 16.49 3.77 12.07
N VAL A 120 16.96 4.07 10.87
CA VAL A 120 18.07 3.39 10.20
C VAL A 120 19.14 4.40 9.83
N ASP A 121 20.38 3.94 9.84
CA ASP A 121 21.52 4.74 9.46
C ASP A 121 22.11 4.18 8.16
N TRP A 122 22.25 5.05 7.15
CA TRP A 122 23.04 4.74 5.96
C TRP A 122 24.34 5.54 5.96
N ALA A 123 25.45 4.84 6.10
CA ALA A 123 26.78 5.42 5.96
C ALA A 123 26.96 5.95 4.54
N THR A 124 27.27 7.23 4.44
CA THR A 124 27.42 7.96 3.17
C THR A 124 28.29 9.19 3.39
N ALA A 125 28.95 9.68 2.33
CA ALA A 125 29.77 10.89 2.43
C ALA A 125 28.94 12.10 2.85
N ILE A 126 29.59 13.08 3.48
CA ILE A 126 28.98 14.40 3.72
C ILE A 126 28.66 15.05 2.37
N GLY A 127 27.48 15.65 2.24
CA GLY A 127 27.08 16.31 1.01
C GLY A 127 26.28 15.43 0.04
N THR A 128 26.08 14.15 0.33
CA THR A 128 25.20 13.29 -0.47
C THR A 128 23.78 13.83 -0.48
N SER A 129 23.14 13.86 -1.66
CA SER A 129 21.78 14.37 -1.80
C SER A 129 20.79 13.51 -1.01
N VAL A 130 19.98 14.16 -0.16
CA VAL A 130 18.90 13.55 0.59
C VAL A 130 17.57 14.02 0.00
N CYS A 131 16.73 13.07 -0.36
CA CYS A 131 15.44 13.30 -1.00
C CYS A 131 14.28 12.91 -0.06
N ALA A 132 13.13 13.56 -0.25
CA ALA A 132 11.90 13.20 0.44
C ALA A 132 11.48 11.78 0.05
N SER A 133 11.35 10.91 1.05
CA SER A 133 10.92 9.52 0.87
C SER A 133 9.50 9.42 0.32
N SER A 134 8.62 10.35 0.69
CA SER A 134 7.29 10.51 0.10
C SER A 134 6.89 11.98 0.03
N GLY A 135 5.85 12.27 -0.74
CA GLY A 135 5.29 13.62 -0.85
C GLY A 135 4.61 14.06 0.45
N GLY A 136 4.65 15.34 0.79
CA GLY A 136 4.08 15.83 2.03
C GLY A 136 4.42 17.28 2.34
N VAL A 137 4.17 17.68 3.58
CA VAL A 137 4.45 19.03 4.08
C VAL A 137 5.57 18.96 5.10
N VAL A 138 6.59 19.81 4.93
CA VAL A 138 7.70 19.92 5.87
C VAL A 138 7.20 20.54 7.17
N THR A 139 7.23 19.79 8.28
CA THR A 139 6.80 20.27 9.60
C THR A 139 7.95 20.92 10.38
N LYS A 140 9.20 20.49 10.14
CA LYS A 140 10.41 21.09 10.72
C LYS A 140 11.56 21.08 9.72
N ALA A 141 12.32 22.17 9.69
CA ALA A 141 13.55 22.30 8.93
C ALA A 141 14.52 23.19 9.72
N GLY A 142 15.64 22.61 10.20
CA GLY A 142 16.60 23.35 11.02
C GLY A 142 17.26 22.49 12.09
N TRP A 143 17.69 23.08 13.20
CA TRP A 143 18.36 22.34 14.28
C TRP A 143 17.37 21.54 15.16
N GLY A 144 17.75 20.31 15.50
CA GLY A 144 17.07 19.42 16.42
C GLY A 144 18.05 18.81 17.42
N SER A 145 17.69 18.80 18.70
CA SER A 145 18.54 18.22 19.75
C SER A 145 18.86 16.76 19.45
N GLY A 146 20.14 16.38 19.53
CA GLY A 146 20.63 15.06 19.15
C GLY A 146 20.75 14.84 17.64
N TYR A 147 19.76 15.24 16.85
CA TYR A 147 19.73 15.06 15.39
C TYR A 147 20.67 15.99 14.62
N GLY A 148 21.08 17.14 15.19
CA GLY A 148 21.80 18.16 14.42
C GLY A 148 20.84 18.88 13.47
N TYR A 149 21.28 19.19 12.24
CA TYR A 149 20.33 19.66 11.23
C TYR A 149 19.40 18.53 10.80
N VAL A 150 18.12 18.86 10.73
CA VAL A 150 17.05 17.89 10.55
C VAL A 150 15.92 18.43 9.69
N VAL A 151 15.27 17.54 8.95
CA VAL A 151 14.01 17.80 8.25
C VAL A 151 12.97 16.79 8.73
N TYR A 152 11.76 17.24 9.01
CA TYR A 152 10.58 16.40 9.29
C TYR A 152 9.52 16.66 8.22
N ILE A 153 8.90 15.60 7.69
CA ILE A 153 7.85 15.69 6.67
C ILE A 153 6.64 14.90 7.14
N ARG A 154 5.47 15.53 7.16
CA ARG A 154 4.16 14.89 7.38
C ARG A 154 3.54 14.51 6.04
N HIS A 155 3.09 13.28 5.93
CA HIS A 155 2.55 12.70 4.71
C HIS A 155 1.01 12.63 4.75
N PRO A 156 0.33 12.58 3.59
CA PRO A 156 -1.13 12.52 3.51
C PRO A 156 -1.76 11.31 4.19
N ASP A 157 -1.03 10.21 4.31
CA ASP A 157 -1.47 8.97 4.97
C ASP A 157 -1.28 9.00 6.51
N GLY A 158 -1.02 10.18 7.07
CA GLY A 158 -0.83 10.42 8.49
C GLY A 158 0.57 10.08 9.02
N LYS A 159 1.45 9.44 8.23
CA LYS A 159 2.81 9.07 8.65
C LYS A 159 3.75 10.28 8.61
N GLU A 160 4.85 10.19 9.33
CA GLU A 160 5.91 11.21 9.34
C GLU A 160 7.27 10.58 9.03
N THR A 161 8.10 11.25 8.24
CA THR A 161 9.50 10.88 8.02
C THR A 161 10.45 11.93 8.58
N ARG A 162 11.61 11.48 9.06
CA ARG A 162 12.65 12.36 9.61
C ARG A 162 14.01 12.05 9.01
N TYR A 163 14.78 13.11 8.74
CA TYR A 163 16.08 13.06 8.07
C TYR A 163 17.09 13.81 8.94
N GLY A 164 17.94 13.09 9.67
CA GLY A 164 18.87 13.62 10.66
C GLY A 164 20.33 13.69 10.21
N HIS A 165 21.15 14.31 11.05
CA HIS A 165 22.59 14.52 10.90
C HIS A 165 22.99 15.25 9.61
N LEU A 166 22.11 16.10 9.08
CA LEU A 166 22.30 16.78 7.81
C LEU A 166 23.46 17.80 7.88
N SER A 167 24.11 18.06 6.75
CA SER A 167 25.09 19.16 6.63
C SER A 167 24.44 20.45 6.17
N LYS A 168 23.38 20.35 5.36
CA LYS A 168 22.65 21.49 4.81
C LYS A 168 21.19 21.13 4.60
N VAL A 169 20.30 22.04 5.01
CA VAL A 169 18.86 21.94 4.77
C VAL A 169 18.50 22.84 3.58
N LEU A 170 17.72 22.34 2.63
CA LEU A 170 17.37 23.02 1.38
C LEU A 170 15.88 23.41 1.29
N VAL A 171 15.11 23.10 2.33
CA VAL A 171 13.67 23.36 2.43
C VAL A 171 13.35 24.10 3.72
N LYS A 172 12.14 24.64 3.84
CA LYS A 172 11.64 25.36 5.02
C LYS A 172 10.38 24.72 5.60
N SER A 173 10.11 24.97 6.89
CA SER A 173 8.84 24.54 7.50
C SER A 173 7.65 25.18 6.76
N GLY A 174 6.57 24.41 6.61
CA GLY A 174 5.38 24.73 5.82
C GLY A 174 5.52 24.47 4.32
N GLN A 175 6.71 24.11 3.82
CA GLN A 175 6.90 23.84 2.39
C GLN A 175 6.33 22.47 1.99
N SER A 176 5.51 22.43 0.93
CA SER A 176 5.12 21.19 0.28
C SER A 176 6.26 20.64 -0.58
N VAL A 177 6.51 19.34 -0.49
CA VAL A 177 7.55 18.62 -1.24
C VAL A 177 6.97 17.39 -1.92
N LYS A 178 7.51 17.06 -3.09
CA LYS A 178 7.15 15.83 -3.83
C LYS A 178 8.06 14.67 -3.40
N GLN A 179 7.59 13.44 -3.56
CA GLN A 179 8.44 12.26 -3.42
C GLN A 179 9.66 12.38 -4.35
N GLY A 180 10.84 12.01 -3.87
CA GLY A 180 12.10 12.10 -4.60
C GLY A 180 12.68 13.51 -4.72
N GLN A 181 11.97 14.55 -4.28
CA GLN A 181 12.48 15.91 -4.27
C GLN A 181 13.67 16.03 -3.32
N LYS A 182 14.77 16.64 -3.77
CA LYS A 182 15.93 16.94 -2.93
C LYS A 182 15.54 17.95 -1.84
N ILE A 183 15.75 17.57 -0.58
CA ILE A 183 15.37 18.37 0.60
C ILE A 183 16.56 18.80 1.44
N ALA A 184 17.68 18.09 1.35
CA ALA A 184 18.85 18.33 2.17
C ALA A 184 20.10 17.66 1.59
N LEU A 185 21.23 17.85 2.28
CA LEU A 185 22.46 17.10 2.08
C LEU A 185 22.84 16.37 3.37
N SER A 186 23.28 15.11 3.26
CA SER A 186 23.77 14.30 4.38
C SER A 186 24.96 14.96 5.07
N GLY A 187 25.23 14.59 6.31
CA GLY A 187 26.31 15.19 7.08
C GLY A 187 26.78 14.36 8.24
N ASN A 188 27.24 15.07 9.27
CA ASN A 188 27.72 14.50 10.52
C ASN A 188 27.42 15.45 11.69
N THR A 189 26.31 16.20 11.61
CA THR A 189 25.96 17.20 12.65
C THR A 189 25.21 16.55 13.81
N GLY A 190 25.20 17.23 14.97
CA GLY A 190 24.55 16.71 16.17
C GLY A 190 25.35 15.58 16.83
N ARG A 191 24.64 14.62 17.44
CA ARG A 191 25.24 13.44 18.06
C ARG A 191 25.41 12.33 17.04
N SER A 192 26.51 12.37 16.31
CA SER A 192 26.85 11.40 15.27
C SER A 192 28.30 10.93 15.43
N THR A 193 28.55 9.64 15.20
CA THR A 193 29.90 9.05 15.29
C THR A 193 30.69 9.14 13.98
N GLY A 194 30.03 9.45 12.87
CA GLY A 194 30.66 9.58 11.56
C GLY A 194 29.63 9.90 10.46
N PRO A 195 30.05 10.27 9.25
CA PRO A 195 29.14 10.67 8.18
C PRO A 195 28.09 9.61 7.82
N HIS A 196 26.82 9.96 7.98
CA HIS A 196 25.69 9.12 7.61
C HIS A 196 24.40 9.94 7.47
N LEU A 197 23.37 9.32 6.90
CA LEU A 197 21.99 9.77 7.04
C LEU A 197 21.29 8.90 8.07
N HIS A 198 20.73 9.53 9.10
CA HIS A 198 19.77 8.90 10.00
C HIS A 198 18.35 9.14 9.48
N PHE A 199 17.56 8.09 9.34
CA PHE A 199 16.21 8.16 8.80
C PHE A 199 15.20 7.41 9.66
N GLU A 200 14.08 8.07 9.97
CA GLU A 200 12.99 7.49 10.74
C GLU A 200 11.70 7.53 9.93
N ILE A 201 10.84 6.54 10.15
CA ILE A 201 9.42 6.59 9.79
C ILE A 201 8.58 6.41 11.06
N ILE A 202 7.57 7.27 11.22
CA ILE A 202 6.67 7.30 12.37
C ILE A 202 5.25 7.06 11.87
N VAL A 203 4.61 6.04 12.44
CA VAL A 203 3.24 5.62 12.10
C VAL A 203 2.39 5.76 13.36
N ASN A 204 1.33 6.56 13.28
CA ASN A 204 0.43 6.82 14.43
C ASN A 204 1.17 7.22 15.71
N GLY A 205 2.21 8.06 15.57
CA GLY A 205 3.03 8.55 16.68
C GLY A 205 4.12 7.58 17.18
N THR A 206 4.20 6.36 16.65
CA THR A 206 5.19 5.34 17.06
C THR A 206 6.24 5.16 15.97
N HIS A 207 7.53 5.10 16.36
CA HIS A 207 8.61 4.80 15.44
C HIS A 207 8.49 3.37 14.93
N ALA A 208 8.49 3.17 13.61
CA ALA A 208 8.45 1.86 12.98
C ALA A 208 9.76 1.59 12.23
N ASN A 209 10.03 0.31 11.94
CA ASN A 209 11.21 -0.06 11.17
C ASN A 209 11.08 0.49 9.73
N PRO A 210 11.93 1.45 9.30
CA PRO A 210 11.85 2.00 7.96
C PRO A 210 11.95 0.94 6.86
N MET A 211 12.73 -0.13 7.08
CA MET A 211 12.96 -1.16 6.07
C MET A 211 11.69 -1.93 5.67
N THR A 212 10.59 -1.85 6.42
CA THR A 212 9.30 -2.49 6.04
C THR A 212 8.43 -1.60 5.15
N TYR A 213 8.79 -0.34 4.96
CA TYR A 213 8.02 0.63 4.17
C TYR A 213 8.74 1.09 2.90
N LEU A 214 10.06 0.94 2.87
CA LEU A 214 10.87 1.35 1.73
C LEU A 214 10.71 0.36 0.57
N HIS A 215 10.56 0.90 -0.64
CA HIS A 215 10.57 0.18 -1.91
C HIS A 215 11.64 0.74 -2.84
#